data_AF-A0A5J6ML50-F1
#
_entry.id   AF-A0A5J6ML50-F1
#
_cell.length_a   1.000
_cell.length_b   1.000
_cell.length_c   1.000
_cell.angle_alpha   90.00
_cell.angle_beta   90.00
_cell.angle_gamma   90.00
#
_symmetry.space_group_name_H-M   'P 1'
#
loop_
_entity.id
_entity.type
_entity.pdbx_description
1 polymer ?
#
loop_
_entity_poly.entity_id
_entity_poly.type
_entity_poly.pdbx_seq_one_letter_code
_entity_poly.pdbx_strand_id
1 'polypeptide(L)'
;MSHSAKRLSLDLRPILGILVLLSLMTAAPVAEAAAPTAEQKDAICGSRASCKITQAVDAGKDDQGKALTVVELHLALADKPAEAPEEGCNSDPDSESKDGGVEYWLLRASDAPRQLMSLCNDGYGAAGVGEDDVTIKPNRLIHGQSGGSAWRWDSVVTYSLSPFRELRERSCSFNTVMPNSGTVLDLDMRALQARSLAWQGAAEAASDDDGEMGCPDWPDSLDRKFVAQPTADSVAAYVIPAPLGSAADPIAPGTVLGNCSLELSTDGRNGFLVFGKPAGSDTSADIRVMAQGYNELLLQLYDPTAAKEIEAAKGKSWVQAPHFEIWTAVESQSADETASVDYDQLGVGLDGKLYPGAGKPASLPAVERWSGTDEQGRAVQVVRLHWDDQWAFMAGVGVVYSQSLEGKQTRLISTAAIEKNHPLFLPTVWAHQPEDSGEGGAHCAVEGKILAVQP
;
A
#
# COMPACT_ATOMS: atom_id res chain seq x y z
N MET A 1 15.28 -7.11 -67.50
CA MET A 1 15.53 -7.62 -66.13
C MET A 1 15.95 -6.40 -65.31
N SER A 2 15.00 -5.84 -64.55
CA SER A 2 15.11 -4.50 -63.96
C SER A 2 15.49 -4.58 -62.49
N HIS A 3 16.61 -3.96 -62.14
CA HIS A 3 17.03 -3.74 -60.74
C HIS A 3 16.20 -2.61 -60.14
N SER A 4 15.43 -2.91 -59.09
CA SER A 4 14.71 -1.92 -58.30
C SER A 4 15.47 -1.63 -57.00
N ALA A 5 16.03 -0.43 -56.92
CA ALA A 5 16.67 0.11 -55.73
C ALA A 5 15.59 0.50 -54.70
N LYS A 6 15.64 -0.09 -53.50
CA LYS A 6 14.87 0.41 -52.35
C LYS A 6 15.67 1.52 -51.66
N ARG A 7 15.09 2.73 -51.69
CA ARG A 7 15.57 3.92 -50.96
C ARG A 7 15.40 3.69 -49.46
N LEU A 8 16.45 3.98 -48.68
CA LEU A 8 16.33 4.31 -47.26
C LEU A 8 15.60 5.66 -47.14
N SER A 9 14.51 5.70 -46.39
CA SER A 9 13.97 6.92 -45.82
C SER A 9 14.39 6.99 -44.35
N LEU A 10 15.33 7.90 -44.05
CA LEU A 10 15.49 8.43 -42.69
C LEU A 10 14.28 9.33 -42.44
N ASP A 11 13.35 8.89 -41.60
CA ASP A 11 12.38 9.78 -40.97
C ASP A 11 12.97 10.26 -39.64
N LEU A 12 13.54 11.46 -39.65
CA LEU A 12 13.72 12.27 -38.44
C LEU A 12 12.32 12.65 -37.95
N ARG A 13 11.91 12.11 -36.80
CA ARG A 13 10.78 12.64 -36.02
C ARG A 13 11.29 13.62 -34.96
N PRO A 14 10.56 14.72 -34.72
CA PRO A 14 11.03 15.80 -33.87
C PRO A 14 10.90 15.44 -32.38
N ILE A 15 11.96 15.77 -31.65
CA ILE A 15 12.00 15.99 -30.21
C ILE A 15 11.12 17.22 -29.92
N LEU A 16 9.96 17.05 -29.28
CA LEU A 16 9.32 17.98 -28.32
C LEU A 16 7.88 17.53 -28.05
N GLY A 17 7.56 17.26 -26.78
CA GLY A 17 6.18 16.98 -26.39
C GLY A 17 6.05 16.52 -24.95
N ILE A 18 6.62 17.25 -23.99
CA ILE A 18 6.16 17.18 -22.60
C ILE A 18 4.72 17.70 -22.62
N LEU A 19 3.75 16.79 -22.64
CA LEU A 19 2.36 17.12 -22.43
C LEU A 19 2.14 17.20 -20.92
N VAL A 20 2.25 18.42 -20.38
CA VAL A 20 1.65 18.76 -19.10
C VAL A 20 0.16 18.50 -19.26
N LEU A 21 -0.35 17.44 -18.65
CA LEU A 21 -1.79 17.20 -18.48
C LEU A 21 -2.33 18.28 -17.53
N LEU A 22 -2.63 19.46 -18.08
CA LEU A 22 -3.55 20.39 -17.44
C LEU A 22 -4.94 19.71 -17.43
N SER A 23 -5.18 18.95 -16.37
CA SER A 23 -6.53 18.63 -15.94
C SER A 23 -7.24 19.96 -15.70
N LEU A 24 -8.15 20.33 -16.60
CA LEU A 24 -9.15 21.36 -16.38
C LEU A 24 -10.11 20.87 -15.28
N MET A 25 -9.61 20.87 -14.05
CA MET A 25 -10.43 20.89 -12.86
C MET A 25 -11.15 22.24 -12.91
N THR A 26 -12.45 22.22 -13.18
CA THR A 26 -13.31 23.34 -12.81
C THR A 26 -13.24 23.44 -11.29
N ALA A 27 -12.29 24.24 -10.79
CA ALA A 27 -12.19 24.56 -9.39
C ALA A 27 -13.50 25.24 -8.98
N ALA A 28 -14.36 24.51 -8.28
CA ALA A 28 -15.40 25.16 -7.50
C ALA A 28 -14.67 26.17 -6.58
N PRO A 29 -15.15 27.41 -6.46
CA PRO A 29 -14.49 28.39 -5.60
C PRO A 29 -14.35 27.80 -4.21
N VAL A 30 -13.11 27.69 -3.74
CA VAL A 30 -12.82 27.34 -2.35
C VAL A 30 -13.46 28.46 -1.52
N ALA A 31 -14.50 28.12 -0.75
CA ALA A 31 -15.16 29.10 0.09
C ALA A 31 -14.17 29.50 1.20
N GLU A 32 -13.74 30.76 1.17
CA GLU A 32 -12.95 31.34 2.24
C GLU A 32 -13.81 31.34 3.52
N ALA A 33 -13.29 30.76 4.60
CA ALA A 33 -13.99 30.73 5.87
C ALA A 33 -13.91 32.09 6.58
N ALA A 34 -14.72 32.26 7.61
CA ALA A 34 -14.49 33.35 8.55
C ALA A 34 -13.10 33.20 9.20
N ALA A 35 -12.40 34.32 9.35
CA ALA A 35 -11.11 34.32 10.03
C ALA A 35 -11.23 33.77 11.47
N PRO A 36 -10.21 33.08 12.00
CA PRO A 36 -10.24 32.57 13.36
C PRO A 36 -10.47 33.69 14.38
N THR A 37 -11.22 33.38 15.44
CA THR A 37 -11.42 34.30 16.57
C THR A 37 -10.10 34.58 17.30
N ALA A 38 -10.00 35.68 18.04
CA ALA A 38 -8.79 35.99 18.81
C ALA A 38 -8.38 34.85 19.76
N GLU A 39 -9.36 34.25 20.46
CA GLU A 39 -9.12 33.11 21.34
C GLU A 39 -8.57 31.88 20.58
N GLN A 40 -9.11 31.58 19.40
CA GLN A 40 -8.59 30.51 18.55
C GLN A 40 -7.18 30.82 18.03
N LYS A 41 -6.89 32.07 17.67
CA LYS A 41 -5.56 32.50 17.24
C LYS A 41 -4.56 32.36 18.37
N ASP A 42 -4.90 32.81 19.57
CA ASP A 42 -4.05 32.69 20.75
C ASP A 42 -3.81 31.22 21.11
N ALA A 43 -4.82 30.36 20.99
CA ALA A 43 -4.70 28.92 21.22
C ALA A 43 -3.82 28.22 20.18
N ILE A 44 -3.95 28.58 18.89
CA ILE A 44 -3.11 28.03 17.82
C ILE A 44 -1.68 28.56 17.95
N CYS A 45 -1.47 29.87 18.02
CA CYS A 45 -0.13 30.46 18.00
C CYS A 45 0.65 30.25 19.32
N GLY A 46 -0.04 30.16 20.45
CA GLY A 46 0.60 30.08 21.75
C GLY A 46 1.54 31.26 22.00
N SER A 47 2.79 30.98 22.40
CA SER A 47 3.81 32.01 22.63
C SER A 47 4.66 32.38 21.40
N ARG A 48 4.36 31.81 20.22
CA ARG A 48 5.19 31.93 19.02
C ARG A 48 4.96 33.30 18.36
N ALA A 49 5.93 34.20 18.48
CA ALA A 49 5.79 35.60 18.10
C ALA A 49 5.72 35.80 16.57
N SER A 50 6.30 34.89 15.80
CA SER A 50 6.27 34.88 14.34
C SER A 50 5.08 34.14 13.74
N CYS A 51 4.20 33.56 14.57
CA CYS A 51 3.02 32.84 14.09
C CYS A 51 2.15 33.75 13.21
N LYS A 52 2.01 33.35 11.94
CA LYS A 52 1.22 34.07 10.96
C LYS A 52 0.20 33.14 10.34
N ILE A 53 -1.07 33.33 10.67
CA ILE A 53 -2.17 32.67 9.97
C ILE A 53 -2.29 33.28 8.57
N THR A 54 -2.03 32.49 7.55
CA THR A 54 -2.04 32.89 6.14
C THR A 54 -3.39 32.60 5.49
N GLN A 55 -4.07 31.54 5.91
CA GLN A 55 -5.33 31.11 5.31
C GLN A 55 -6.29 30.49 6.33
N ALA A 56 -7.59 30.63 6.08
CA ALA A 56 -8.65 29.86 6.73
C ALA A 56 -9.65 29.37 5.67
N VAL A 57 -9.79 28.05 5.55
CA VAL A 57 -10.58 27.40 4.49
C VAL A 57 -11.80 26.69 5.08
N ASP A 58 -12.98 26.95 4.50
CA ASP A 58 -14.20 26.22 4.87
C ASP A 58 -14.08 24.76 4.43
N ALA A 59 -14.06 23.85 5.41
CA ALA A 59 -13.99 22.42 5.20
C ALA A 59 -15.37 21.76 5.40
N GLY A 60 -16.45 22.52 5.28
CA GLY A 60 -17.82 22.02 5.34
C GLY A 60 -18.25 21.65 6.75
N LYS A 61 -18.87 20.48 6.90
CA LYS A 61 -19.42 19.99 8.16
C LYS A 61 -19.03 18.55 8.44
N ASP A 62 -18.95 18.20 9.71
CA ASP A 62 -18.84 16.81 10.14
C ASP A 62 -20.20 16.09 10.13
N ASP A 63 -20.19 14.81 10.48
CA ASP A 63 -21.38 13.95 10.56
C ASP A 63 -22.39 14.41 11.64
N GLN A 64 -21.98 15.29 12.55
CA GLN A 64 -22.83 15.92 13.57
C GLN A 64 -23.37 17.28 13.13
N GLY A 65 -23.05 17.73 11.91
CA GLY A 65 -23.44 19.02 11.38
C GLY A 65 -22.66 20.23 11.93
N LYS A 66 -21.59 20.00 12.70
CA LYS A 66 -20.69 21.07 13.17
C LYS A 66 -19.82 21.54 12.02
N ALA A 67 -19.63 22.85 11.92
CA ALA A 67 -18.75 23.45 10.92
C ALA A 67 -17.28 23.08 11.17
N LEU A 68 -16.55 22.84 10.07
CA LEU A 68 -15.13 22.53 10.05
C LEU A 68 -14.40 23.65 9.28
N THR A 69 -13.30 24.13 9.83
CA THR A 69 -12.42 25.11 9.17
C THR A 69 -10.98 24.65 9.35
N VAL A 70 -10.21 24.64 8.27
CA VAL A 70 -8.77 24.37 8.33
C VAL A 70 -8.03 25.69 8.23
N VAL A 71 -7.12 25.92 9.18
CA VAL A 71 -6.29 27.10 9.27
C VAL A 71 -4.87 26.72 8.89
N GLU A 72 -4.28 27.47 7.97
CA GLU A 72 -2.87 27.38 7.64
C GLU A 72 -2.12 28.49 8.40
N LEU A 73 -1.03 28.11 9.04
CA LEU A 73 -0.11 29.05 9.67
C LEU A 73 1.32 28.84 9.19
N HIS A 74 2.06 29.93 9.13
CA HIS A 74 3.47 29.97 8.79
C HIS A 74 4.27 30.46 10.00
N LEU A 75 5.42 29.85 10.23
CA LEU A 75 6.34 30.19 11.31
C LEU A 75 7.64 30.75 10.71
N ALA A 76 8.24 31.75 11.35
CA ALA A 76 9.62 32.11 11.03
C ALA A 76 10.57 31.13 11.71
N LEU A 77 11.82 31.06 11.22
CA LEU A 77 12.87 30.19 11.74
C LEU A 77 13.04 30.25 13.27
N ALA A 78 12.84 31.42 13.87
CA ALA A 78 12.98 31.63 15.31
C ALA A 78 11.95 30.89 16.18
N ASP A 79 10.78 30.57 15.63
CA ASP A 79 9.71 29.83 16.32
C ASP A 79 9.45 28.46 15.66
N LYS A 80 10.42 27.93 14.91
CA LYS A 80 10.31 26.61 14.28
C LYS A 80 10.02 25.51 15.33
N PRO A 81 9.29 24.45 14.98
CA PRO A 81 9.14 23.28 15.84
C PRO A 81 10.49 22.65 16.21
N ALA A 82 10.54 21.93 17.34
CA ALA A 82 11.79 21.38 17.87
C ALA A 82 12.38 20.29 16.96
N GLU A 83 11.49 19.58 16.26
CA GLU A 83 11.75 18.51 15.31
C GLU A 83 12.15 19.01 13.92
N ALA A 84 11.91 20.29 13.58
CA ALA A 84 12.33 20.85 12.31
C ALA A 84 13.87 20.95 12.22
N PRO A 85 14.49 20.85 11.03
CA PRO A 85 15.93 21.04 10.83
C PRO A 85 16.45 22.35 11.43
N GLU A 86 17.71 22.40 11.84
CA GLU A 86 18.29 23.60 12.47
C GLU A 86 18.33 24.78 11.49
N GLU A 87 18.61 24.50 10.22
CA GLU A 87 18.67 25.43 9.11
C GLU A 87 17.29 25.91 8.62
N GLY A 88 16.21 25.24 9.03
CA GLY A 88 14.83 25.56 8.67
C GLY A 88 14.31 24.93 7.38
N CYS A 89 13.06 25.27 7.06
CA CYS A 89 12.25 24.64 6.02
C CYS A 89 12.29 25.42 4.70
N ASN A 90 12.14 24.72 3.57
CA ASN A 90 11.93 25.27 2.22
C ASN A 90 10.42 25.38 1.94
N SER A 91 9.68 26.11 2.75
CA SER A 91 8.22 26.17 2.63
C SER A 91 7.72 27.05 1.48
N ASP A 92 8.57 27.93 0.94
CA ASP A 92 8.27 28.72 -0.26
C ASP A 92 9.12 28.23 -1.45
N PRO A 93 8.54 27.58 -2.47
CA PRO A 93 9.29 27.06 -3.61
C PRO A 93 9.92 28.16 -4.48
N ASP A 94 9.45 29.41 -4.35
CA ASP A 94 9.95 30.56 -5.11
C ASP A 94 11.07 31.31 -4.35
N SER A 95 11.51 30.82 -3.18
CA SER A 95 12.47 31.48 -2.31
C SER A 95 13.56 30.54 -1.80
N GLU A 96 14.81 31.01 -1.81
CA GLU A 96 15.93 30.33 -1.14
C GLU A 96 15.95 30.59 0.39
N SER A 97 15.04 31.42 0.89
CA SER A 97 14.99 31.77 2.32
C SER A 97 14.34 30.66 3.12
N LYS A 98 15.02 30.25 4.20
CA LYS A 98 14.52 29.25 5.14
C LYS A 98 13.59 29.86 6.17
N ASP A 99 12.56 29.12 6.56
CA ASP A 99 11.62 29.51 7.61
C ASP A 99 11.41 28.40 8.64
N GLY A 100 10.39 28.56 9.49
CA GLY A 100 10.06 27.62 10.56
C GLY A 100 9.05 26.55 10.18
N GLY A 101 8.63 26.48 8.91
CA GLY A 101 7.64 25.52 8.43
C GLY A 101 6.20 26.03 8.45
N VAL A 102 5.30 25.14 8.02
CA VAL A 102 3.87 25.38 7.88
C VAL A 102 3.11 24.40 8.76
N GLU A 103 2.11 24.86 9.50
CA GLU A 103 1.21 23.97 10.24
C GLU A 103 -0.23 24.12 9.76
N TYR A 104 -0.96 23.00 9.76
CA TYR A 104 -2.38 22.95 9.46
C TYR A 104 -3.16 22.61 10.73
N TRP A 105 -4.19 23.40 11.04
CA TRP A 105 -4.99 23.26 12.25
C TRP A 105 -6.48 23.16 11.93
N LEU A 106 -7.19 22.26 12.61
CA LEU A 106 -8.64 22.12 12.54
C LEU A 106 -9.33 22.93 13.62
N LEU A 107 -10.27 23.76 13.19
CA LEU A 107 -11.29 24.37 14.03
C LEU A 107 -12.62 23.64 13.80
N ARG A 108 -13.21 23.12 14.88
CA ARG A 108 -14.50 22.43 14.85
C ARG A 108 -15.47 23.12 15.80
N ALA A 109 -16.33 24.00 15.27
CA ALA A 109 -17.22 24.83 16.09
C ALA A 109 -16.49 25.50 17.27
N SER A 110 -16.87 25.16 18.51
CA SER A 110 -16.27 25.67 19.76
C SER A 110 -15.34 24.66 20.45
N ASP A 111 -14.99 23.56 19.78
CA ASP A 111 -14.02 22.59 20.30
C ASP A 111 -12.62 23.24 20.28
N ALA A 112 -11.70 22.73 21.11
CA ALA A 112 -10.31 23.22 21.10
C ALA A 112 -9.67 23.03 19.71
N PRO A 113 -8.88 24.00 19.20
CA PRO A 113 -8.12 23.81 17.98
C PRO A 113 -7.24 22.57 18.06
N ARG A 114 -7.20 21.79 16.98
CA ARG A 114 -6.36 20.61 16.90
C ARG A 114 -5.40 20.72 15.74
N GLN A 115 -4.11 20.52 16.00
CA GLN A 115 -3.12 20.42 14.93
C GLN A 115 -3.37 19.16 14.11
N LEU A 116 -3.44 19.31 12.80
CA LEU A 116 -3.58 18.21 11.85
C LEU A 116 -2.21 17.74 11.37
N MET A 117 -1.36 18.70 10.97
CA MET A 117 -0.07 18.43 10.33
C MET A 117 0.93 19.54 10.65
N SER A 118 2.21 19.18 10.65
CA SER A 118 3.36 20.09 10.70
C SER A 118 4.25 19.73 9.52
N LEU A 119 4.43 20.64 8.57
CA LEU A 119 5.20 20.40 7.35
C LEU A 119 6.48 21.22 7.37
N CYS A 120 7.58 20.55 7.07
CA CYS A 120 8.88 21.18 6.90
C CYS A 120 9.61 20.54 5.72
N ASN A 121 9.47 21.16 4.55
CA ASN A 121 10.16 20.71 3.36
C ASN A 121 11.67 20.90 3.50
N ASP A 122 12.39 19.82 3.78
CA ASP A 122 13.85 19.82 3.87
C ASP A 122 14.54 19.54 2.52
N GLY A 123 13.76 19.37 1.45
CA GLY A 123 14.20 18.95 0.12
C GLY A 123 13.93 17.46 -0.19
N TYR A 124 13.34 16.72 0.75
CA TYR A 124 12.85 15.33 0.71
C TYR A 124 13.68 14.33 -0.12
N GLY A 125 15.00 14.48 -0.09
CA GLY A 125 15.98 13.60 -0.71
C GLY A 125 17.34 14.26 -0.93
N ALA A 126 18.36 13.48 -1.29
CA ALA A 126 19.70 13.99 -1.55
C ALA A 126 19.79 15.02 -2.70
N ALA A 127 18.74 15.11 -3.53
CA ALA A 127 18.63 16.09 -4.60
C ALA A 127 18.22 17.48 -4.11
N GLY A 128 17.70 17.61 -2.87
CA GLY A 128 17.21 18.89 -2.33
C GLY A 128 15.98 19.43 -3.05
N VAL A 129 15.20 18.57 -3.70
CA VAL A 129 13.98 18.91 -4.43
C VAL A 129 12.84 18.07 -3.85
N GLY A 130 12.09 18.69 -2.95
CA GLY A 130 10.85 18.15 -2.40
C GLY A 130 9.72 19.14 -2.63
N GLU A 131 8.50 18.65 -2.77
CA GLU A 131 7.30 19.49 -2.91
C GLU A 131 6.21 18.97 -1.97
N ASP A 132 5.48 19.89 -1.34
CA ASP A 132 4.26 19.61 -0.59
C ASP A 132 3.10 20.39 -1.25
N ASP A 133 1.96 19.75 -1.43
CA ASP A 133 0.69 20.37 -1.80
C ASP A 133 -0.38 19.98 -0.78
N VAL A 134 -1.15 20.95 -0.29
CA VAL A 134 -2.28 20.68 0.60
C VAL A 134 -3.56 21.25 0.01
N THR A 135 -4.50 20.35 -0.27
CA THR A 135 -5.82 20.68 -0.78
C THR A 135 -6.90 20.38 0.26
N ILE A 136 -7.69 21.39 0.63
CA ILE A 136 -8.82 21.24 1.56
C ILE A 136 -10.14 21.07 0.79
N LYS A 137 -10.94 20.08 1.20
CA LYS A 137 -12.28 19.77 0.67
C LYS A 137 -13.25 19.53 1.83
N PRO A 138 -14.58 19.41 1.57
CA PRO A 138 -15.54 19.11 2.63
C PRO A 138 -15.17 17.85 3.43
N ASN A 139 -14.91 18.02 4.74
CA ASN A 139 -14.43 17.03 5.69
C ASN A 139 -13.20 16.24 5.19
N ARG A 140 -12.34 16.86 4.38
CA ARG A 140 -11.16 16.20 3.78
C ARG A 140 -9.96 17.13 3.73
N LEU A 141 -8.80 16.58 4.03
CA LEU A 141 -7.49 17.16 3.72
C LEU A 141 -6.79 16.19 2.78
N ILE A 142 -6.25 16.68 1.67
CA ILE A 142 -5.46 15.91 0.72
C ILE A 142 -4.06 16.50 0.74
N HIS A 143 -3.06 15.69 1.09
CA HIS A 143 -1.66 16.09 1.12
C HIS A 143 -0.93 15.31 0.02
N GLY A 144 -0.41 16.05 -0.96
CA GLY A 144 0.54 15.55 -1.93
C GLY A 144 1.95 15.85 -1.46
N GLN A 145 2.84 14.87 -1.55
CA GLN A 145 4.26 15.04 -1.26
C GLN A 145 5.07 14.33 -2.32
N SER A 146 6.18 14.92 -2.74
CA SER A 146 7.11 14.28 -3.66
C SER A 146 8.56 14.59 -3.30
N GLY A 147 9.47 13.71 -3.73
CA GLY A 147 10.88 13.87 -3.44
C GLY A 147 11.76 12.80 -4.08
N GLY A 148 12.91 12.60 -3.46
CA GLY A 148 13.90 11.62 -3.85
C GLY A 148 15.03 12.15 -4.74
N SER A 149 15.90 11.24 -5.17
CA SER A 149 17.08 11.54 -5.98
C SER A 149 17.15 10.62 -7.21
N ALA A 150 17.97 9.57 -7.13
CA ALA A 150 17.96 8.48 -8.11
C ALA A 150 16.70 7.63 -7.98
N TRP A 151 16.25 7.38 -6.74
CA TRP A 151 14.89 6.91 -6.47
C TRP A 151 13.99 8.11 -6.26
N ARG A 152 13.01 8.28 -7.13
CA ARG A 152 11.97 9.32 -7.08
C ARG A 152 10.69 8.72 -6.56
N TRP A 153 9.93 9.53 -5.85
CA TRP A 153 8.64 9.12 -5.34
C TRP A 153 7.69 10.31 -5.25
N ASP A 154 6.40 9.99 -5.31
CA ASP A 154 5.30 10.87 -4.97
C ASP A 154 4.27 10.08 -4.16
N SER A 155 3.58 10.75 -3.24
CA SER A 155 2.50 10.20 -2.45
C SER A 155 1.38 11.21 -2.31
N VAL A 156 0.15 10.75 -2.40
CA VAL A 156 -1.05 11.53 -2.15
C VAL A 156 -1.87 10.82 -1.08
N VAL A 157 -1.94 11.45 0.09
CA VAL A 157 -2.68 10.94 1.23
C VAL A 157 -3.96 11.75 1.43
N THR A 158 -5.08 11.07 1.56
CA THR A 158 -6.39 11.67 1.84
C THR A 158 -6.81 11.37 3.27
N TYR A 159 -7.03 12.41 4.06
CA TYR A 159 -7.51 12.36 5.43
C TYR A 159 -8.98 12.74 5.53
N SER A 160 -9.70 12.13 6.47
CA SER A 160 -10.91 12.71 7.06
C SER A 160 -10.51 13.79 8.05
N LEU A 161 -11.31 14.84 8.26
CA LEU A 161 -11.01 15.86 9.29
C LEU A 161 -11.70 15.56 10.63
N SER A 162 -12.88 14.94 10.61
CA SER A 162 -13.66 14.59 11.81
C SER A 162 -14.38 13.24 11.64
N PRO A 163 -13.95 12.16 12.34
CA PRO A 163 -12.67 12.07 13.06
C PRO A 163 -11.49 12.26 12.10
N PHE A 164 -10.34 12.72 12.61
CA PHE A 164 -9.13 12.79 11.79
C PHE A 164 -8.51 11.41 11.71
N ARG A 165 -8.29 10.96 10.49
CA ARG A 165 -7.71 9.65 10.16
C ARG A 165 -7.39 9.62 8.68
N GLU A 166 -6.36 8.88 8.34
CA GLU A 166 -6.11 8.52 6.95
C GLU A 166 -7.27 7.69 6.37
N LEU A 167 -7.61 7.94 5.12
CA LEU A 167 -8.64 7.21 4.38
C LEU A 167 -8.06 6.47 3.18
N ARG A 168 -7.10 7.09 2.49
CA ARG A 168 -6.51 6.54 1.28
C ARG A 168 -5.11 7.11 1.07
N GLU A 169 -4.18 6.27 0.67
CA GLU A 169 -2.89 6.65 0.14
C GLU A 169 -2.79 6.17 -1.31
N ARG A 170 -2.20 7.00 -2.17
CA ARG A 170 -1.68 6.56 -3.45
C ARG A 170 -0.25 7.05 -3.60
N SER A 171 0.68 6.14 -3.81
CA SER A 171 2.08 6.49 -3.97
C SER A 171 2.69 5.83 -5.20
N CYS A 172 3.66 6.50 -5.79
CA CYS A 172 4.49 6.03 -6.89
C CYS A 172 5.95 6.09 -6.44
N SER A 173 6.73 5.07 -6.76
CA SER A 173 8.18 5.06 -6.56
C SER A 173 8.87 4.37 -7.74
N PHE A 174 9.93 5.00 -8.25
CA PHE A 174 10.70 4.51 -9.39
C PHE A 174 12.13 5.00 -9.36
N ASN A 175 13.03 4.32 -10.07
CA ASN A 175 14.41 4.74 -10.24
C ASN A 175 14.60 5.46 -11.57
N THR A 176 15.28 6.61 -11.56
CA THR A 176 15.48 7.47 -12.74
C THR A 176 16.50 6.95 -13.74
N VAL A 177 17.21 5.86 -13.43
CA VAL A 177 18.18 5.23 -14.33
C VAL A 177 17.92 3.74 -14.56
N MET A 178 16.84 3.20 -13.99
CA MET A 178 16.41 1.81 -14.23
C MET A 178 15.00 1.82 -14.84
N PRO A 179 14.87 1.66 -16.16
CA PRO A 179 13.58 1.52 -16.81
C PRO A 179 12.76 0.39 -16.19
N ASN A 180 11.43 0.51 -16.24
CA ASN A 180 10.46 -0.45 -15.68
C ASN A 180 10.54 -0.67 -14.16
N SER A 181 11.33 0.10 -13.42
CA SER A 181 11.42 0.00 -11.95
C SER A 181 10.23 0.59 -11.19
N GLY A 182 9.33 1.28 -11.89
CA GLY A 182 8.23 1.99 -11.28
C GLY A 182 7.14 1.09 -10.74
N THR A 183 6.70 1.41 -9.53
CA THR A 183 5.57 0.77 -8.86
C THR A 183 4.61 1.82 -8.33
N VAL A 184 3.30 1.55 -8.46
CA VAL A 184 2.24 2.31 -7.81
C VAL A 184 1.66 1.49 -6.67
N LEU A 185 1.40 2.13 -5.54
CA LEU A 185 0.60 1.62 -4.44
C LEU A 185 -0.71 2.42 -4.36
N ASP A 186 -1.82 1.72 -4.12
CA ASP A 186 -3.11 2.29 -3.75
C ASP A 186 -3.64 1.56 -2.52
N LEU A 187 -3.83 2.30 -1.45
CA LEU A 187 -4.25 1.79 -0.15
C LEU A 187 -5.59 2.42 0.23
N ASP A 188 -6.61 1.61 0.50
CA ASP A 188 -7.83 2.06 1.19
C ASP A 188 -7.75 1.64 2.65
N MET A 189 -7.50 2.61 3.54
CA MET A 189 -7.34 2.39 4.98
C MET A 189 -8.65 1.94 5.66
N ARG A 190 -9.82 2.22 5.06
CA ARG A 190 -11.11 1.82 5.65
C ARG A 190 -11.38 0.34 5.50
N ALA A 191 -10.88 -0.24 4.41
CA ALA A 191 -11.00 -1.66 4.11
C ALA A 191 -9.69 -2.43 4.37
N LEU A 192 -8.62 -1.72 4.75
CA LEU A 192 -7.24 -2.20 4.79
C LEU A 192 -6.87 -2.98 3.53
N GLN A 193 -7.21 -2.42 2.38
CA GLN A 193 -6.96 -3.03 1.08
C GLN A 193 -5.84 -2.28 0.37
N ALA A 194 -4.68 -2.90 0.32
CA ALA A 194 -3.50 -2.41 -0.38
C ALA A 194 -3.36 -3.13 -1.73
N ARG A 195 -3.15 -2.36 -2.80
CA ARG A 195 -3.07 -2.83 -4.18
C ARG A 195 -1.90 -2.17 -4.86
N SER A 196 -1.20 -2.89 -5.71
CA SER A 196 -0.04 -2.35 -6.41
C SER A 196 -0.04 -2.71 -7.89
N LEU A 197 0.54 -1.81 -8.69
CA LEU A 197 0.88 -2.01 -10.08
C LEU A 197 2.38 -1.89 -10.26
N ALA A 198 2.93 -2.72 -11.14
CA ALA A 198 4.28 -2.60 -11.66
C ALA A 198 4.26 -2.73 -13.18
N TRP A 199 5.31 -2.28 -13.84
CA TRP A 199 5.55 -2.63 -15.24
C TRP A 199 5.73 -4.14 -15.37
N GLN A 200 5.19 -4.74 -16.43
CA GLN A 200 5.29 -6.19 -16.66
C GLN A 200 6.75 -6.64 -16.83
N GLY A 201 7.61 -5.77 -17.37
CA GLY A 201 9.05 -5.98 -17.46
C GLY A 201 9.82 -5.71 -16.16
N ALA A 202 9.17 -5.38 -15.04
CA ALA A 202 9.88 -5.07 -13.79
C ALA A 202 10.72 -6.26 -13.26
N ALA A 203 10.32 -7.50 -13.56
CA ALA A 203 11.07 -8.71 -13.21
C ALA A 203 12.19 -9.05 -14.21
N GLU A 204 12.07 -8.57 -15.44
CA GLU A 204 13.08 -8.72 -16.48
C GLU A 204 13.84 -7.40 -16.53
N ALA A 205 14.85 -7.22 -15.66
CA ALA A 205 15.69 -6.03 -15.61
C ALA A 205 16.30 -5.76 -17.00
N ALA A 206 15.56 -5.01 -17.82
CA ALA A 206 15.87 -4.82 -19.21
C ALA A 206 17.06 -3.86 -19.25
N SER A 207 18.21 -4.41 -19.62
CA SER A 207 19.44 -3.68 -19.93
C SER A 207 19.33 -2.79 -21.16
N ASP A 208 18.15 -2.69 -21.76
CA ASP A 208 17.91 -2.00 -23.02
C ASP A 208 17.18 -0.67 -22.73
N ASP A 209 17.68 0.43 -23.30
CA ASP A 209 17.19 1.82 -23.18
C ASP A 209 15.71 2.04 -23.59
N ASP A 210 14.96 0.98 -23.91
CA ASP A 210 13.60 1.00 -24.47
C ASP A 210 12.48 0.80 -23.41
N GLY A 211 12.81 0.68 -22.12
CA GLY A 211 11.81 0.53 -21.05
C GLY A 211 11.14 1.86 -20.64
N GLU A 212 10.02 1.76 -19.93
CA GLU A 212 9.26 2.94 -19.48
C GLU A 212 9.87 3.55 -18.22
N MET A 213 9.98 4.88 -18.20
CA MET A 213 10.43 5.63 -17.02
C MET A 213 9.22 6.13 -16.22
N GLY A 214 9.34 6.13 -14.89
CA GLY A 214 8.22 6.47 -14.01
C GLY A 214 7.39 5.24 -13.64
N CYS A 215 6.21 5.47 -13.08
CA CYS A 215 5.29 4.42 -12.67
C CYS A 215 4.20 4.15 -13.73
N PRO A 216 3.63 2.93 -13.76
CA PRO A 216 2.48 2.65 -14.60
C PRO A 216 1.27 3.49 -14.18
N ASP A 217 0.51 3.99 -15.17
CA ASP A 217 -0.75 4.69 -14.90
C ASP A 217 -1.73 3.80 -14.14
N TRP A 218 -2.48 4.39 -13.20
CA TRP A 218 -3.59 3.73 -12.52
C TRP A 218 -4.88 3.85 -13.33
N PRO A 219 -5.40 2.79 -13.96
CA PRO A 219 -6.61 2.90 -14.77
C PRO A 219 -7.86 3.05 -13.91
N ASP A 220 -8.79 3.92 -14.29
CA ASP A 220 -10.12 4.09 -13.66
C ASP A 220 -10.93 2.78 -13.58
N SER A 221 -10.59 1.78 -14.40
CA SER A 221 -11.21 0.46 -14.35
C SER A 221 -10.85 -0.29 -13.07
N LEU A 222 -9.65 -0.08 -12.50
CA LEU A 222 -9.19 -0.76 -11.30
C LEU A 222 -9.87 -0.26 -10.02
N ASP A 223 -10.39 0.96 -10.03
CA ASP A 223 -11.26 1.44 -8.95
C ASP A 223 -12.60 0.69 -8.91
N ARG A 224 -12.99 0.05 -10.02
CA ARG A 224 -14.24 -0.73 -10.13
C ARG A 224 -14.02 -2.24 -10.05
N LYS A 225 -12.93 -2.73 -10.66
CA LYS A 225 -12.59 -4.15 -10.68
C LYS A 225 -11.09 -4.31 -10.84
N PHE A 226 -10.45 -4.87 -9.81
CA PHE A 226 -9.02 -5.15 -9.84
C PHE A 226 -8.73 -6.43 -10.62
N VAL A 227 -7.79 -6.39 -11.56
CA VAL A 227 -7.44 -7.52 -12.45
C VAL A 227 -5.92 -7.67 -12.51
N ALA A 228 -5.46 -8.91 -12.70
CA ALA A 228 -4.05 -9.30 -12.64
C ALA A 228 -3.14 -8.61 -13.67
N GLN A 229 -3.68 -8.29 -14.86
CA GLN A 229 -3.01 -7.58 -15.94
C GLN A 229 -3.95 -6.48 -16.45
N PRO A 230 -3.85 -5.26 -15.91
CA PRO A 230 -4.73 -4.14 -16.28
C PRO A 230 -4.52 -3.66 -17.72
N THR A 231 -3.26 -3.66 -18.16
CA THR A 231 -2.84 -3.28 -19.52
C THR A 231 -1.88 -4.35 -20.07
N ALA A 232 -1.44 -4.19 -21.32
CA ALA A 232 -0.45 -5.08 -21.93
C ALA A 232 0.95 -4.92 -21.31
N ASP A 233 1.20 -3.83 -20.60
CA ASP A 233 2.51 -3.45 -20.09
C ASP A 233 2.55 -3.38 -18.56
N SER A 234 1.44 -3.67 -17.87
CA SER A 234 1.36 -3.62 -16.42
C SER A 234 0.81 -4.90 -15.80
N VAL A 235 1.29 -5.19 -14.61
CA VAL A 235 0.89 -6.33 -13.78
C VAL A 235 0.47 -5.82 -12.41
N ALA A 236 -0.51 -6.48 -11.82
CA ALA A 236 -1.13 -6.07 -10.57
C ALA A 236 -0.94 -7.12 -9.47
N ALA A 237 -0.91 -6.65 -8.24
CA ALA A 237 -0.89 -7.48 -7.04
C ALA A 237 -1.72 -6.84 -5.91
N TYR A 238 -2.32 -7.68 -5.07
CA TYR A 238 -2.76 -7.29 -3.75
C TYR A 238 -1.54 -7.31 -2.83
N VAL A 239 -1.33 -6.21 -2.12
CA VAL A 239 -0.23 -6.05 -1.17
C VAL A 239 -0.68 -6.58 0.18
N ILE A 240 0.18 -7.33 0.86
CA ILE A 240 -0.11 -7.84 2.20
C ILE A 240 0.15 -6.72 3.22
N PRO A 241 -0.85 -6.32 4.03
CA PRO A 241 -0.67 -5.25 4.99
C PRO A 241 -0.03 -5.76 6.30
N ALA A 242 0.81 -4.94 6.92
CA ALA A 242 1.33 -5.05 8.27
C ALA A 242 0.78 -3.89 9.15
N PRO A 243 -0.52 -3.93 9.51
CA PRO A 243 -1.26 -2.80 10.06
C PRO A 243 -0.91 -2.40 11.49
N LEU A 244 -0.15 -3.23 12.20
CA LEU A 244 0.29 -2.94 13.57
C LEU A 244 1.66 -2.25 13.63
N GLY A 245 2.32 -2.10 12.48
CA GLY A 245 3.70 -1.62 12.42
C GLY A 245 4.73 -2.69 12.81
N SER A 246 6.00 -2.38 12.59
CA SER A 246 7.13 -3.31 12.82
C SER A 246 7.51 -3.47 14.30
N ALA A 247 7.07 -2.57 15.18
CA ALA A 247 7.39 -2.56 16.60
C ALA A 247 6.29 -3.18 17.49
N ALA A 248 5.18 -3.63 16.92
CA ALA A 248 4.09 -4.21 17.69
C ALA A 248 4.44 -5.56 18.29
N ASP A 249 3.87 -5.83 19.48
CA ASP A 249 3.93 -7.15 20.10
C ASP A 249 3.29 -8.20 19.19
N PRO A 250 3.81 -9.43 19.18
CA PRO A 250 3.20 -10.52 18.44
C PRO A 250 1.74 -10.75 18.83
N ILE A 251 0.88 -10.90 17.83
CA ILE A 251 -0.52 -11.27 18.05
C ILE A 251 -0.60 -12.50 18.98
N ALA A 252 -1.44 -12.48 20.01
CA ALA A 252 -1.55 -13.64 20.89
C ALA A 252 -2.19 -14.84 20.16
N PRO A 253 -1.71 -16.09 20.36
CA PRO A 253 -2.40 -17.28 19.87
C PRO A 253 -3.87 -17.32 20.31
N GLY A 254 -4.75 -17.78 19.41
CA GLY A 254 -6.20 -17.74 19.63
C GLY A 254 -6.88 -16.45 19.12
N THR A 255 -6.12 -15.50 18.58
CA THR A 255 -6.66 -14.31 17.90
C THR A 255 -7.05 -14.62 16.45
N VAL A 256 -8.18 -14.12 15.98
CA VAL A 256 -8.63 -14.20 14.58
C VAL A 256 -8.47 -12.84 13.90
N LEU A 257 -8.29 -12.81 12.58
CA LEU A 257 -7.82 -11.62 11.83
C LEU A 257 -8.90 -10.55 11.53
N GLY A 258 -10.17 -10.81 11.88
CA GLY A 258 -11.29 -9.87 11.73
C GLY A 258 -11.28 -9.08 10.42
N ASN A 259 -11.64 -7.80 10.44
CA ASN A 259 -11.65 -6.93 9.25
C ASN A 259 -10.37 -6.12 9.05
N CYS A 260 -9.35 -6.32 9.89
CA CYS A 260 -8.05 -5.71 9.74
C CYS A 260 -7.05 -6.70 9.12
N SER A 261 -7.33 -7.10 7.89
CA SER A 261 -6.47 -7.96 7.10
C SER A 261 -6.90 -7.89 5.64
N LEU A 262 -5.99 -8.27 4.74
CA LEU A 262 -6.34 -8.49 3.34
C LEU A 262 -7.26 -9.71 3.25
N GLU A 263 -8.46 -9.53 2.72
CA GLU A 263 -9.39 -10.64 2.45
C GLU A 263 -9.28 -11.10 0.99
N LEU A 264 -9.18 -12.40 0.76
CA LEU A 264 -9.33 -13.05 -0.53
C LEU A 264 -10.50 -14.02 -0.45
N SER A 265 -11.21 -14.19 -1.56
CA SER A 265 -12.33 -15.09 -1.62
C SER A 265 -12.26 -15.91 -2.88
N THR A 266 -12.48 -17.20 -2.71
CA THR A 266 -12.37 -18.11 -3.83
C THR A 266 -13.58 -18.03 -4.78
N ASP A 267 -14.67 -17.37 -4.41
CA ASP A 267 -15.72 -16.96 -5.36
C ASP A 267 -15.26 -15.86 -6.35
N GLY A 268 -14.02 -15.36 -6.21
CA GLY A 268 -13.41 -14.39 -7.11
C GLY A 268 -13.86 -12.95 -6.88
N ARG A 269 -14.53 -12.64 -5.75
CA ARG A 269 -14.80 -11.25 -5.36
C ARG A 269 -13.52 -10.51 -5.01
N ASN A 270 -12.63 -11.13 -4.23
CA ASN A 270 -11.34 -10.57 -3.82
C ASN A 270 -10.19 -11.54 -4.14
N GLY A 271 -9.07 -11.02 -4.65
CA GLY A 271 -7.94 -11.82 -5.14
C GLY A 271 -8.03 -12.19 -6.63
N PHE A 272 -6.96 -12.78 -7.16
CA PHE A 272 -6.91 -13.27 -8.53
C PHE A 272 -7.14 -14.78 -8.58
N LEU A 273 -8.19 -15.19 -9.30
CA LEU A 273 -8.44 -16.61 -9.57
C LEU A 273 -7.47 -17.06 -10.68
N VAL A 274 -6.32 -17.62 -10.29
CA VAL A 274 -5.25 -18.02 -11.22
C VAL A 274 -5.39 -19.44 -11.76
N PHE A 275 -6.28 -20.24 -11.17
CA PHE A 275 -6.65 -21.57 -11.67
C PHE A 275 -8.10 -21.92 -11.30
N GLY A 276 -8.78 -22.64 -12.20
CA GLY A 276 -10.12 -23.15 -11.96
C GLY A 276 -11.24 -22.15 -12.28
N LYS A 277 -12.38 -22.32 -11.61
CA LYS A 277 -13.57 -21.45 -11.73
C LYS A 277 -13.93 -20.86 -10.36
N PRO A 278 -14.70 -19.76 -10.30
CA PRO A 278 -15.28 -19.29 -9.05
C PRO A 278 -16.08 -20.38 -8.33
N ALA A 279 -16.02 -20.39 -7.00
CA ALA A 279 -16.88 -21.26 -6.19
C ALA A 279 -18.33 -20.77 -6.17
N GLY A 280 -19.26 -21.70 -5.89
CA GLY A 280 -20.59 -21.34 -5.46
C GLY A 280 -20.62 -20.94 -3.98
N SER A 281 -21.74 -20.39 -3.51
CA SER A 281 -21.92 -19.92 -2.13
C SER A 281 -21.57 -20.99 -1.07
N ASP A 282 -21.93 -22.24 -1.34
CA ASP A 282 -21.84 -23.32 -0.34
C ASP A 282 -20.45 -23.97 -0.28
N THR A 283 -19.58 -23.61 -1.22
CA THR A 283 -18.20 -24.13 -1.32
C THR A 283 -17.15 -23.02 -1.32
N SER A 284 -17.56 -21.75 -1.21
CA SER A 284 -16.62 -20.64 -1.15
C SER A 284 -15.81 -20.70 0.14
N ALA A 285 -14.49 -20.60 -0.02
CA ALA A 285 -13.56 -20.31 1.05
C ALA A 285 -13.20 -18.82 1.07
N ASP A 286 -13.04 -18.31 2.29
CA ASP A 286 -12.56 -16.95 2.58
C ASP A 286 -11.21 -17.06 3.30
N ILE A 287 -10.26 -16.25 2.83
CA ILE A 287 -8.89 -16.22 3.31
C ILE A 287 -8.63 -14.82 3.81
N ARG A 288 -7.97 -14.70 4.96
CA ARG A 288 -7.46 -13.43 5.45
C ARG A 288 -5.96 -13.52 5.68
N VAL A 289 -5.26 -12.48 5.28
CA VAL A 289 -3.80 -12.42 5.30
C VAL A 289 -3.37 -11.10 5.91
N MET A 290 -2.43 -11.15 6.84
CA MET A 290 -1.67 -10.00 7.29
C MET A 290 -0.21 -10.39 7.52
N ALA A 291 0.66 -9.40 7.48
CA ALA A 291 2.04 -9.53 7.92
C ALA A 291 2.21 -8.88 9.31
N GLN A 292 3.27 -9.27 10.00
CA GLN A 292 3.76 -8.61 11.20
C GLN A 292 5.26 -8.41 11.04
N GLY A 293 5.64 -7.26 10.48
CA GLY A 293 6.99 -7.03 9.98
C GLY A 293 7.26 -7.74 8.63
N TYR A 294 8.54 -7.87 8.29
CA TYR A 294 9.01 -8.44 7.01
C TYR A 294 9.32 -9.95 7.08
N ASN A 295 8.91 -10.64 8.14
CA ASN A 295 9.26 -12.05 8.36
C ASN A 295 8.18 -12.90 9.03
N GLU A 296 6.99 -12.34 9.28
CA GLU A 296 5.88 -13.11 9.85
C GLU A 296 4.59 -12.88 9.06
N LEU A 297 3.89 -13.97 8.77
CA LEU A 297 2.54 -13.97 8.18
C LEU A 297 1.55 -14.62 9.12
N LEU A 298 0.37 -14.04 9.23
CA LEU A 298 -0.81 -14.70 9.78
C LEU A 298 -1.82 -14.94 8.65
N LEU A 299 -2.25 -16.19 8.52
CA LEU A 299 -3.18 -16.67 7.52
C LEU A 299 -4.39 -17.24 8.23
N GLN A 300 -5.58 -16.72 7.95
CA GLN A 300 -6.83 -17.27 8.44
C GLN A 300 -7.64 -17.86 7.29
N LEU A 301 -8.23 -19.03 7.52
CA LEU A 301 -9.06 -19.76 6.56
C LEU A 301 -10.42 -20.09 7.14
N TYR A 302 -11.46 -19.68 6.44
CA TYR A 302 -12.75 -20.35 6.44
C TYR A 302 -12.88 -21.15 5.14
N ASP A 303 -13.01 -22.47 5.21
CA ASP A 303 -13.37 -23.32 4.06
C ASP A 303 -14.32 -24.43 4.52
N PRO A 304 -15.61 -24.41 4.10
CA PRO A 304 -16.60 -25.38 4.56
C PRO A 304 -16.33 -26.80 4.04
N THR A 305 -15.46 -26.96 3.04
CA THR A 305 -15.11 -28.24 2.43
C THR A 305 -13.81 -28.83 2.97
N ALA A 306 -12.96 -28.02 3.63
CA ALA A 306 -11.58 -28.39 3.90
C ALA A 306 -11.41 -29.72 4.66
N ALA A 307 -12.19 -29.94 5.72
CA ALA A 307 -12.09 -31.18 6.51
C ALA A 307 -12.36 -32.43 5.68
N LYS A 308 -13.39 -32.40 4.83
CA LYS A 308 -13.73 -33.51 3.93
C LYS A 308 -12.63 -33.74 2.90
N GLU A 309 -12.06 -32.66 2.38
CA GLU A 309 -11.11 -32.73 1.27
C GLU A 309 -9.69 -33.11 1.72
N ILE A 310 -9.30 -32.77 2.95
CA ILE A 310 -8.12 -33.33 3.62
C ILE A 310 -8.23 -34.86 3.71
N GLU A 311 -9.39 -35.37 4.13
CA GLU A 311 -9.63 -36.81 4.21
C GLU A 311 -9.58 -37.47 2.82
N ALA A 312 -10.20 -36.85 1.81
CA ALA A 312 -10.20 -37.35 0.44
C ALA A 312 -8.79 -37.34 -0.21
N ALA A 313 -7.87 -36.53 0.29
CA ALA A 313 -6.50 -36.42 -0.19
C ALA A 313 -5.50 -37.34 0.56
N LYS A 314 -5.94 -38.08 1.59
CA LYS A 314 -5.07 -38.98 2.36
C LYS A 314 -4.32 -39.97 1.45
N GLY A 315 -3.00 -40.06 1.65
CA GLY A 315 -2.11 -40.93 0.89
C GLY A 315 -1.82 -40.47 -0.54
N LYS A 316 -2.28 -39.27 -0.92
CA LYS A 316 -2.00 -38.65 -2.22
C LYS A 316 -0.97 -37.52 -2.08
N SER A 317 -0.67 -36.83 -3.18
CA SER A 317 0.21 -35.66 -3.16
C SER A 317 -0.39 -34.54 -2.31
N TRP A 318 0.46 -33.77 -1.62
CA TRP A 318 0.04 -32.67 -0.75
C TRP A 318 -0.79 -31.62 -1.50
N VAL A 319 -0.48 -31.38 -2.79
CA VAL A 319 -1.22 -30.45 -3.65
C VAL A 319 -2.69 -30.84 -3.86
N GLN A 320 -3.07 -32.08 -3.53
CA GLN A 320 -4.44 -32.56 -3.65
C GLN A 320 -5.28 -32.30 -2.40
N ALA A 321 -4.66 -31.94 -1.27
CA ALA A 321 -5.35 -31.44 -0.10
C ALA A 321 -5.48 -29.91 -0.17
N PRO A 322 -6.46 -29.28 0.50
CA PRO A 322 -6.46 -27.84 0.66
C PRO A 322 -5.20 -27.35 1.40
N HIS A 323 -4.58 -26.28 0.91
CA HIS A 323 -3.31 -25.76 1.43
C HIS A 323 -3.09 -24.31 1.02
N PHE A 324 -2.16 -23.64 1.70
CA PHE A 324 -1.60 -22.37 1.25
C PHE A 324 -0.32 -22.60 0.45
N GLU A 325 -0.02 -21.71 -0.48
CA GLU A 325 1.31 -21.56 -1.07
C GLU A 325 1.81 -20.15 -0.77
N ILE A 326 3.05 -20.04 -0.29
CA ILE A 326 3.73 -18.77 -0.06
C ILE A 326 4.79 -18.63 -1.13
N TRP A 327 4.78 -17.50 -1.81
CA TRP A 327 5.77 -17.13 -2.80
C TRP A 327 6.59 -15.98 -2.26
N THR A 328 7.92 -16.08 -2.30
CA THR A 328 8.82 -15.00 -1.90
C THR A 328 9.76 -14.69 -3.06
N ALA A 329 9.97 -13.41 -3.34
CA ALA A 329 10.98 -12.97 -4.27
C ALA A 329 12.36 -13.05 -3.60
N VAL A 330 13.38 -13.41 -4.38
CA VAL A 330 14.76 -13.50 -3.96
C VAL A 330 15.58 -12.68 -4.96
N GLU A 331 16.18 -11.58 -4.49
CA GLU A 331 17.11 -10.82 -5.32
C GLU A 331 18.40 -11.62 -5.49
N SER A 332 18.72 -11.98 -6.72
CA SER A 332 20.05 -12.49 -7.04
C SER A 332 20.96 -11.31 -7.40
N GLN A 333 21.93 -11.03 -6.54
CA GLN A 333 23.02 -10.12 -6.88
C GLN A 333 24.19 -10.95 -7.40
N SER A 334 24.42 -10.94 -8.71
CA SER A 334 25.72 -11.27 -9.26
C SER A 334 26.46 -9.95 -9.55
N ALA A 335 27.76 -9.89 -9.26
CA ALA A 335 28.53 -8.65 -9.32
C ALA A 335 28.69 -8.07 -10.75
N ASP A 336 28.30 -8.83 -11.78
CA ASP A 336 28.52 -8.54 -13.19
C ASP A 336 27.24 -8.64 -14.07
N GLU A 337 26.05 -8.91 -13.51
CA GLU A 337 24.79 -9.02 -14.27
C GLU A 337 23.69 -8.09 -13.72
N THR A 338 22.72 -7.76 -14.57
CA THR A 338 21.48 -7.10 -14.16
C THR A 338 20.78 -7.95 -13.10
N ALA A 339 20.33 -7.34 -12.00
CA ALA A 339 19.64 -8.05 -10.94
C ALA A 339 18.42 -8.79 -11.51
N SER A 340 18.38 -10.12 -11.37
CA SER A 340 17.20 -10.91 -11.67
C SER A 340 16.48 -11.29 -10.38
N VAL A 341 15.15 -11.32 -10.45
CA VAL A 341 14.30 -11.77 -9.34
C VAL A 341 13.99 -13.25 -9.54
N ASP A 342 14.53 -14.08 -8.66
CA ASP A 342 14.12 -15.48 -8.53
C ASP A 342 12.94 -15.59 -7.56
N TYR A 343 12.23 -16.73 -7.59
CA TYR A 343 11.10 -16.97 -6.71
C TYR A 343 11.20 -18.31 -6.00
N ASP A 344 11.03 -18.29 -4.69
CA ASP A 344 10.85 -19.46 -3.86
C ASP A 344 9.36 -19.71 -3.60
N GLN A 345 8.97 -20.98 -3.61
CA GLN A 345 7.62 -21.43 -3.29
C GLN A 345 7.64 -22.37 -2.09
N LEU A 346 6.70 -22.16 -1.17
CA LEU A 346 6.48 -23.00 0.00
C LEU A 346 5.00 -23.41 0.09
N GLY A 347 4.72 -24.70 0.01
CA GLY A 347 3.41 -25.25 0.35
C GLY A 347 3.24 -25.39 1.86
N VAL A 348 2.08 -25.00 2.39
CA VAL A 348 1.71 -25.08 3.81
C VAL A 348 0.38 -25.81 3.96
N GLY A 349 0.43 -27.04 4.45
CA GLY A 349 -0.77 -27.81 4.78
C GLY A 349 -1.52 -27.21 5.97
N LEU A 350 -2.84 -27.43 6.03
CA LEU A 350 -3.67 -26.99 7.17
C LEU A 350 -3.35 -27.74 8.48
N ASP A 351 -2.56 -28.82 8.40
CA ASP A 351 -1.98 -29.51 9.55
C ASP A 351 -0.65 -28.87 10.05
N GLY A 352 -0.17 -27.84 9.36
CA GLY A 352 1.08 -27.12 9.64
C GLY A 352 2.32 -27.72 8.98
N LYS A 353 2.19 -28.77 8.16
CA LYS A 353 3.35 -29.32 7.44
C LYS A 353 3.78 -28.41 6.30
N LEU A 354 5.09 -28.34 6.11
CA LEU A 354 5.74 -27.54 5.08
C LEU A 354 6.23 -28.42 3.93
N TYR A 355 6.07 -27.92 2.71
CA TYR A 355 6.40 -28.60 1.47
C TYR A 355 7.19 -27.65 0.56
N PRO A 356 8.52 -27.78 0.48
CA PRO A 356 9.33 -26.96 -0.44
C PRO A 356 8.87 -27.18 -1.89
N GLY A 357 8.62 -26.08 -2.60
CA GLY A 357 8.16 -26.06 -3.99
C GLY A 357 9.26 -25.63 -4.97
N ALA A 358 8.89 -24.77 -5.93
CA ALA A 358 9.83 -24.06 -6.81
C ALA A 358 10.89 -23.27 -6.02
N GLY A 359 12.05 -23.02 -6.65
CA GLY A 359 13.20 -22.31 -6.05
C GLY A 359 13.99 -23.10 -4.99
N LYS A 360 13.32 -24.00 -4.25
CA LYS A 360 13.87 -24.80 -3.14
C LYS A 360 14.36 -23.89 -2.00
N PRO A 361 13.42 -23.23 -1.28
CA PRO A 361 13.76 -22.27 -0.24
C PRO A 361 14.76 -22.83 0.77
N ALA A 362 15.82 -22.06 1.02
CA ALA A 362 16.94 -22.46 1.88
C ALA A 362 16.55 -22.48 3.37
N SER A 363 15.60 -21.62 3.77
CA SER A 363 15.02 -21.55 5.11
C SER A 363 13.52 -21.80 5.05
N LEU A 364 13.01 -22.53 6.04
CA LEU A 364 11.59 -22.80 6.20
C LEU A 364 11.10 -22.10 7.48
N PRO A 365 9.90 -21.50 7.49
CA PRO A 365 9.38 -20.83 8.66
C PRO A 365 9.06 -21.81 9.79
N ALA A 366 9.07 -21.32 11.02
CA ALA A 366 8.34 -21.94 12.11
C ALA A 366 6.82 -21.80 11.87
N VAL A 367 6.06 -22.82 12.27
CA VAL A 367 4.60 -22.86 12.07
C VAL A 367 3.89 -22.98 13.41
N GLU A 368 2.99 -22.04 13.68
CA GLU A 368 1.99 -22.17 14.74
C GLU A 368 0.60 -22.22 14.13
N ARG A 369 -0.33 -22.89 14.82
CA ARG A 369 -1.72 -23.00 14.35
C ARG A 369 -2.71 -23.03 15.50
N TRP A 370 -3.87 -22.44 15.29
CA TRP A 370 -4.99 -22.53 16.21
C TRP A 370 -6.33 -22.47 15.47
N SER A 371 -7.39 -22.89 16.16
CA SER A 371 -8.76 -22.71 15.68
C SER A 371 -9.41 -21.53 16.39
N GLY A 372 -10.34 -20.88 15.71
CA GLY A 372 -11.09 -19.75 16.24
C GLY A 372 -12.50 -19.68 15.68
N THR A 373 -13.18 -18.59 16.04
CA THR A 373 -14.48 -18.22 15.48
C THR A 373 -14.38 -16.80 15.00
N ASP A 374 -14.71 -16.57 13.73
CA ASP A 374 -14.68 -15.23 13.15
C ASP A 374 -15.89 -14.37 13.59
N GLU A 375 -15.92 -13.11 13.16
CA GLU A 375 -16.98 -12.17 13.50
C GLU A 375 -18.38 -12.59 13.00
N GLN A 376 -18.45 -13.55 12.08
CA GLN A 376 -19.68 -14.13 11.55
C GLN A 376 -20.11 -15.41 12.28
N GLY A 377 -19.37 -15.82 13.31
CA GLY A 377 -19.64 -17.04 14.06
C GLY A 377 -19.17 -18.32 13.36
N ARG A 378 -18.33 -18.22 12.31
CA ARG A 378 -17.85 -19.36 11.53
C ARG A 378 -16.57 -19.92 12.12
N ALA A 379 -16.43 -21.25 12.07
CA ALA A 379 -15.20 -21.91 12.49
C ALA A 379 -14.08 -21.63 11.50
N VAL A 380 -12.96 -21.10 11.99
CA VAL A 380 -11.78 -20.77 11.18
C VAL A 380 -10.52 -21.44 11.71
N GLN A 381 -9.56 -21.66 10.83
CA GLN A 381 -8.20 -22.05 11.18
C GLN A 381 -7.27 -20.87 10.95
N VAL A 382 -6.35 -20.64 11.87
CA VAL A 382 -5.30 -19.63 11.72
C VAL A 382 -3.95 -20.34 11.73
N VAL A 383 -3.08 -19.95 10.80
CA VAL A 383 -1.71 -20.40 10.66
C VAL A 383 -0.80 -19.18 10.75
N ARG A 384 0.13 -19.19 11.71
CA ARG A 384 1.24 -18.24 11.74
C ARG A 384 2.47 -18.90 11.14
N LEU A 385 3.16 -18.17 10.28
CA LEU A 385 4.44 -18.53 9.69
C LEU A 385 5.48 -17.48 10.08
N HIS A 386 6.59 -17.91 10.68
CA HIS A 386 7.66 -17.02 11.14
C HIS A 386 9.01 -17.43 10.57
N TRP A 387 9.68 -16.55 9.84
CA TRP A 387 11.04 -16.75 9.32
C TRP A 387 12.08 -16.13 10.26
N ASP A 388 13.18 -16.86 10.48
CA ASP A 388 14.31 -16.36 11.28
C ASP A 388 15.00 -15.15 10.63
N ASP A 389 14.95 -15.03 9.29
CA ASP A 389 15.41 -13.84 8.57
C ASP A 389 14.38 -12.72 8.69
N GLN A 390 14.71 -11.68 9.43
CA GLN A 390 13.85 -10.52 9.65
C GLN A 390 13.48 -9.75 8.35
N TRP A 391 14.16 -10.02 7.24
CA TRP A 391 13.93 -9.38 5.93
C TRP A 391 13.38 -10.33 4.88
N ALA A 392 12.82 -11.49 5.27
CA ALA A 392 12.35 -12.53 4.36
C ALA A 392 11.38 -12.05 3.25
N PHE A 393 10.63 -10.97 3.49
CA PHE A 393 9.66 -10.40 2.53
C PHE A 393 10.10 -9.09 1.90
N MET A 394 11.34 -8.62 2.16
CA MET A 394 11.82 -7.33 1.69
C MET A 394 11.74 -7.21 0.16
N ALA A 395 12.13 -8.27 -0.55
CA ALA A 395 12.08 -8.32 -2.02
C ALA A 395 10.68 -8.61 -2.60
N GLY A 396 9.73 -9.09 -1.78
CA GLY A 396 8.35 -9.35 -2.21
C GLY A 396 7.75 -10.65 -1.67
N VAL A 397 6.44 -10.64 -1.44
CA VAL A 397 5.71 -11.82 -0.93
C VAL A 397 4.31 -11.94 -1.55
N GLY A 398 3.89 -13.16 -1.82
CA GLY A 398 2.56 -13.50 -2.30
C GLY A 398 1.97 -14.72 -1.59
N VAL A 399 0.65 -14.76 -1.49
CA VAL A 399 -0.10 -15.87 -0.88
C VAL A 399 -1.09 -16.42 -1.89
N VAL A 400 -1.11 -17.74 -2.02
CA VAL A 400 -2.11 -18.51 -2.77
C VAL A 400 -2.84 -19.41 -1.80
N TYR A 401 -4.16 -19.52 -1.95
CA TYR A 401 -4.90 -20.63 -1.37
C TYR A 401 -5.37 -21.57 -2.47
N SER A 402 -5.00 -22.84 -2.31
CA SER A 402 -5.42 -23.95 -3.16
C SER A 402 -6.60 -24.65 -2.54
N GLN A 403 -7.79 -24.45 -3.12
CA GLN A 403 -8.95 -25.25 -2.75
C GLN A 403 -8.98 -26.55 -3.55
N SER A 404 -9.19 -27.64 -2.82
CA SER A 404 -9.44 -28.96 -3.40
C SER A 404 -10.89 -29.35 -3.31
N LEU A 405 -11.37 -30.10 -4.29
CA LEU A 405 -12.67 -30.79 -4.27
C LEU A 405 -12.49 -32.21 -4.82
N GLU A 406 -13.14 -33.18 -4.20
CA GLU A 406 -13.02 -34.60 -4.51
C GLU A 406 -11.55 -35.09 -4.51
N GLY A 407 -10.73 -34.54 -3.62
CA GLY A 407 -9.30 -34.85 -3.50
C GLY A 407 -8.49 -34.46 -4.74
N LYS A 408 -8.85 -33.36 -5.40
CA LYS A 408 -8.10 -32.72 -6.51
C LYS A 408 -8.06 -31.21 -6.31
N GLN A 409 -6.90 -30.60 -6.57
CA GLN A 409 -6.81 -29.15 -6.71
C GLN A 409 -7.80 -28.70 -7.79
N THR A 410 -8.74 -27.85 -7.40
CA THR A 410 -9.78 -27.40 -8.32
C THR A 410 -9.62 -25.92 -8.63
N ARG A 411 -9.10 -25.13 -7.67
CA ARG A 411 -9.14 -23.66 -7.73
C ARG A 411 -7.96 -23.07 -6.95
N LEU A 412 -7.38 -22.01 -7.48
CA LEU A 412 -6.32 -21.23 -6.83
C LEU A 412 -6.73 -19.76 -6.79
N ILE A 413 -6.81 -19.17 -5.59
CA ILE A 413 -6.96 -17.73 -5.38
C ILE A 413 -5.63 -17.17 -4.88
N SER A 414 -5.18 -16.06 -5.46
CA SER A 414 -3.84 -15.52 -5.23
C SER A 414 -3.86 -14.01 -4.99
N THR A 415 -2.91 -13.50 -4.20
CA THR A 415 -2.61 -12.06 -4.10
C THR A 415 -1.93 -11.54 -5.37
N ALA A 416 -1.20 -12.38 -6.09
CA ALA A 416 -0.42 -12.02 -7.27
C ALA A 416 -0.89 -12.76 -8.53
N ALA A 417 -0.62 -12.17 -9.70
CA ALA A 417 -0.74 -12.87 -10.96
C ALA A 417 0.28 -14.01 -11.02
N ILE A 418 -0.17 -15.22 -11.40
CA ILE A 418 0.71 -16.38 -11.56
C ILE A 418 0.49 -16.95 -12.96
N GLU A 419 1.55 -17.02 -13.75
CA GLU A 419 1.56 -17.67 -15.05
C GLU A 419 2.55 -18.84 -15.02
N LYS A 420 2.13 -20.03 -15.45
CA LYS A 420 3.00 -21.23 -15.57
C LYS A 420 3.81 -21.52 -14.28
N ASN A 421 3.18 -21.37 -13.11
CA ASN A 421 3.80 -21.55 -11.79
C ASN A 421 4.95 -20.56 -11.53
N HIS A 422 4.78 -19.33 -11.98
CA HIS A 422 5.71 -18.22 -11.77
C HIS A 422 4.90 -16.94 -11.48
N PRO A 423 5.13 -16.26 -10.34
CA PRO A 423 4.57 -14.94 -10.08
C PRO A 423 5.02 -13.95 -11.15
N LEU A 424 4.12 -13.08 -11.63
CA LEU A 424 4.52 -12.01 -12.55
C LEU A 424 5.03 -10.77 -11.81
N PHE A 425 4.58 -10.58 -10.58
CA PHE A 425 4.94 -9.47 -9.70
C PHE A 425 4.59 -9.83 -8.26
N LEU A 426 5.56 -9.66 -7.35
CA LEU A 426 5.36 -9.76 -5.91
C LEU A 426 5.75 -8.43 -5.26
N PRO A 427 4.79 -7.64 -4.74
CA PRO A 427 5.12 -6.45 -3.98
C PRO A 427 5.69 -6.84 -2.61
N THR A 428 6.49 -5.94 -2.03
CA THR A 428 6.84 -6.01 -0.60
C THR A 428 5.60 -5.82 0.28
N VAL A 429 5.70 -6.16 1.57
CA VAL A 429 4.61 -5.88 2.52
C VAL A 429 4.44 -4.38 2.71
N TRP A 430 3.19 -3.93 2.76
CA TRP A 430 2.91 -2.55 3.18
C TRP A 430 2.97 -2.50 4.70
N ALA A 431 3.87 -1.68 5.25
CA ALA A 431 3.99 -1.47 6.68
C ALA A 431 3.48 -0.08 7.04
N HIS A 432 2.57 -0.01 8.01
CA HIS A 432 2.14 1.26 8.56
C HIS A 432 3.34 1.92 9.26
N GLN A 433 3.73 3.10 8.79
CA GLN A 433 4.68 3.96 9.51
C GLN A 433 3.87 4.96 10.34
N PRO A 434 4.22 5.19 11.61
CA PRO A 434 3.58 6.24 12.39
C PRO A 434 3.73 7.58 11.67
N GLU A 435 2.64 8.32 11.54
CA GLU A 435 2.71 9.70 11.07
C GLU A 435 3.39 10.62 12.10
N ASP A 436 4.12 11.63 11.62
CA ASP A 436 4.73 12.68 12.44
C ASP A 436 3.70 13.47 13.27
N SER A 437 2.42 13.41 12.91
CA SER A 437 1.31 14.00 13.67
C SER A 437 1.11 13.38 15.06
N GLY A 438 1.71 12.21 15.32
CA GLY A 438 1.56 11.46 16.57
C GLY A 438 0.18 10.82 16.77
N GLU A 439 -0.78 11.02 15.86
CA GLU A 439 -2.13 10.44 15.94
C GLU A 439 -2.31 9.12 15.14
N GLY A 440 -1.30 8.64 14.41
CA GLY A 440 -1.42 7.51 13.47
C GLY A 440 -0.83 6.17 13.94
N GLY A 441 -1.06 5.72 15.18
CA GLY A 441 -0.30 4.58 15.74
C GLY A 441 -0.72 3.18 15.30
N ALA A 442 -2.02 2.91 15.17
CA ALA A 442 -2.53 1.65 14.65
C ALA A 442 -3.99 1.81 14.22
N HIS A 443 -4.26 1.59 12.94
CA HIS A 443 -5.64 1.48 12.45
C HIS A 443 -6.34 0.23 12.95
N CYS A 444 -5.66 -0.61 13.73
CA CYS A 444 -6.16 -1.89 14.16
C CYS A 444 -5.80 -2.22 15.59
N ALA A 445 -6.72 -2.88 16.29
CA ALA A 445 -6.48 -3.40 17.62
C ALA A 445 -7.16 -4.76 17.80
N VAL A 446 -6.69 -5.52 18.78
CA VAL A 446 -7.32 -6.78 19.15
C VAL A 446 -8.45 -6.52 20.14
N GLU A 447 -9.68 -6.74 19.72
CA GLU A 447 -10.88 -6.65 20.55
C GLU A 447 -11.49 -8.04 20.73
N GLY A 448 -11.55 -8.55 21.96
CA GLY A 448 -12.18 -9.85 22.23
C GLY A 448 -11.56 -11.02 21.46
N LYS A 449 -10.24 -10.97 21.20
CA LYS A 449 -9.48 -11.91 20.33
C LYS A 449 -9.78 -11.80 18.84
N ILE A 450 -10.35 -10.69 18.39
CA ILE A 450 -10.55 -10.39 16.97
C ILE A 450 -9.72 -9.16 16.64
N LEU A 451 -8.85 -9.24 15.65
CA LEU A 451 -8.13 -8.08 15.13
C LEU A 451 -9.10 -7.26 14.26
N ALA A 452 -9.37 -6.03 14.68
CA ALA A 452 -10.38 -5.19 14.06
C ALA A 452 -9.86 -3.79 13.75
N VAL A 453 -10.33 -3.23 12.64
CA VAL A 453 -10.07 -1.84 12.27
C VAL A 453 -10.72 -0.92 13.33
N GLN A 454 -9.94 0.02 13.84
CA GLN A 454 -10.35 1.02 14.82
C GLN A 454 -11.02 2.22 14.13
N PRO A 455 -12.05 2.80 14.74
CA PRO A 455 -12.83 3.90 14.17
C PRO A 455 -12.06 5.22 14.07
#